data_AF-A0A9W6J7P5-F1
#
_entry.id   AF-A0A9W6J7P5-F1
#
_cell.length_a   1.000
_cell.length_b   1.000
_cell.length_c   1.000
_cell.angle_alpha   90.00
_cell.angle_beta   90.00
_cell.angle_gamma   90.00
#
_symmetry.space_group_name_H-M   'P 1'
#
loop_
_entity.id
_entity.type
_entity.pdbx_description
1 polymer ?
#
loop_
_entity_poly.entity_id
_entity_poly.type
_entity_poly.pdbx_seq_one_letter_code
_entity_poly.pdbx_strand_id
1 'polypeptide(L)'
;MDRALLFRAGLVLALATLLGGAFAGGASAQNLSRAQMQAIRAACEADIRSTCPGVQPGGGRILQCIKANPDKISQPCKDALVAAKVTPAQAAPAQ
;
A
#
# COMPACT_ATOMS: atom_id res chain seq x y z
N MET A 1 -35.26 1.60 14.45
CA MET A 1 -35.17 1.72 12.99
C MET A 1 -36.13 2.82 12.56
N ASP A 2 -35.65 4.05 12.60
CA ASP A 2 -36.45 5.25 12.44
C ASP A 2 -36.93 5.43 11.00
N ARG A 3 -38.26 5.43 10.82
CA ARG A 3 -38.92 5.72 9.53
C ARG A 3 -38.51 7.09 8.98
N ALA A 4 -38.10 8.01 9.85
CA ALA A 4 -37.50 9.30 9.48
C ALA A 4 -36.15 9.16 8.76
N LEU A 5 -35.37 8.11 9.05
CA LEU A 5 -34.10 7.81 8.37
C LEU A 5 -34.35 7.28 6.95
N LEU A 6 -35.40 6.47 6.76
CA LEU A 6 -35.82 5.96 5.46
C LEU A 6 -36.34 7.08 4.54
N PHE A 7 -37.14 8.01 5.08
CA PHE A 7 -37.62 9.16 4.32
C PHE A 7 -36.50 10.13 3.96
N ARG A 8 -35.55 10.37 4.88
CA ARG A 8 -34.38 11.23 4.61
C ARG A 8 -33.44 10.59 3.58
N ALA A 9 -33.21 9.29 3.64
CA ALA A 9 -32.43 8.56 2.64
C ALA A 9 -33.11 8.58 1.26
N GLY A 10 -34.44 8.40 1.19
CA GLY A 10 -35.21 8.46 -0.06
C GLY A 10 -35.20 9.85 -0.73
N LEU A 11 -35.30 10.93 0.06
CA LEU A 11 -35.24 12.31 -0.45
C LEU A 11 -33.85 12.67 -0.99
N VAL A 12 -32.78 12.23 -0.32
CA VAL A 12 -31.39 12.45 -0.75
C VAL A 12 -31.07 11.67 -2.03
N LEU A 13 -31.59 10.46 -2.19
CA LEU A 13 -31.46 9.67 -3.42
C LEU A 13 -32.18 10.31 -4.61
N ALA A 14 -33.38 10.87 -4.41
CA ALA A 14 -34.16 11.53 -5.47
C ALA A 14 -33.57 12.88 -5.92
N LEU A 15 -32.91 13.62 -5.02
CA LEU A 15 -32.22 14.86 -5.40
C LEU A 15 -30.88 14.60 -6.11
N ALA A 16 -30.18 13.52 -5.77
CA ALA A 16 -28.89 13.18 -6.39
C ALA A 16 -29.00 12.82 -7.90
N THR A 17 -30.18 12.41 -8.37
CA THR A 17 -30.39 12.08 -9.79
C THR A 17 -30.64 13.30 -10.69
N LEU A 18 -30.97 14.48 -10.14
CA LEU A 18 -31.29 15.68 -10.92
C LEU A 18 -30.09 16.60 -11.22
N LEU A 19 -28.94 16.43 -10.56
CA LEU A 19 -27.74 17.27 -10.76
C LEU A 19 -26.45 16.52 -11.16
N GLY A 20 -26.54 15.26 -11.60
CA GLY A 20 -25.40 14.55 -12.18
C GLY A 20 -24.98 13.34 -11.36
N GLY A 21 -25.47 12.18 -11.78
CA GLY A 21 -25.00 10.90 -11.28
C GLY A 21 -23.59 10.62 -11.80
N ALA A 22 -22.58 10.79 -10.94
CA ALA A 22 -21.25 10.21 -11.10
C ALA A 22 -20.51 10.15 -9.76
N PHE A 23 -21.00 9.34 -8.81
CA PHE A 23 -20.13 8.83 -7.74
C PHE A 23 -19.79 7.38 -8.04
N ALA A 24 -19.02 7.18 -9.11
CA ALA A 24 -18.24 5.96 -9.28
C ALA A 24 -17.16 5.96 -8.19
N GLY A 25 -17.35 5.14 -7.17
CA GLY A 25 -16.37 4.95 -6.11
C GLY A 25 -15.05 4.46 -6.69
N GLY A 26 -13.98 5.23 -6.48
CA GLY A 26 -12.62 4.74 -6.59
C GLY A 26 -12.11 4.40 -5.20
N ALA A 27 -11.95 3.12 -4.88
CA ALA A 27 -11.14 2.70 -3.75
C ALA A 27 -9.71 3.22 -4.00
N SER A 28 -9.30 4.27 -3.29
CA SER A 28 -7.94 4.79 -3.36
C SER A 28 -7.00 3.88 -2.57
N ALA A 29 -6.72 2.71 -3.12
CA ALA A 29 -5.58 1.90 -2.74
C ALA A 29 -4.32 2.62 -3.25
N GLN A 30 -3.78 3.54 -2.45
CA GLN A 30 -2.47 4.14 -2.71
C GLN A 30 -1.40 3.09 -2.40
N ASN A 31 -1.23 2.15 -3.32
CA ASN A 31 -0.18 1.15 -3.26
C ASN A 31 1.18 1.81 -3.58
N LEU A 32 2.26 1.25 -3.03
CA LEU A 32 3.61 1.64 -3.44
C LEU A 32 3.73 1.56 -4.96
N SER A 33 4.16 2.65 -5.60
CA SER A 33 4.46 2.65 -7.03
C SER A 33 5.57 1.65 -7.33
N ARG A 34 5.54 1.05 -8.53
CA ARG A 34 6.64 0.18 -9.01
C ARG A 34 8.00 0.89 -8.93
N ALA A 35 8.03 2.19 -9.20
CA ALA A 35 9.24 3.01 -9.08
C ALA A 35 9.75 3.08 -7.62
N GLN A 36 8.86 3.23 -6.64
CA GLN A 36 9.24 3.22 -5.22
C GLN A 36 9.78 1.85 -4.81
N MET A 37 9.14 0.76 -5.23
CA MET A 37 9.65 -0.59 -4.95
C MET A 37 11.02 -0.84 -5.60
N GLN A 38 11.26 -0.34 -6.80
CA GLN A 38 12.56 -0.43 -7.45
C GLN A 38 13.61 0.39 -6.70
N ALA A 39 13.28 1.60 -6.27
CA ALA A 39 14.18 2.46 -5.48
C ALA A 39 14.60 1.78 -4.16
N ILE A 40 13.65 1.16 -3.44
CA ILE A 40 13.97 0.40 -2.22
C ILE A 40 14.86 -0.79 -2.54
N ARG A 41 14.56 -1.56 -3.60
CA ARG A 41 15.39 -2.72 -3.99
C ARG A 41 16.81 -2.30 -4.33
N ALA A 42 16.98 -1.20 -5.06
CA ALA A 42 18.30 -0.68 -5.41
C ALA A 42 19.06 -0.22 -4.16
N ALA A 43 18.41 0.53 -3.26
CA ALA A 43 19.02 0.98 -2.02
C ALA A 43 19.41 -0.19 -1.08
N CYS A 44 18.61 -1.25 -1.06
CA CYS A 44 18.82 -2.42 -0.20
C CYS A 44 19.57 -3.57 -0.90
N GLU A 45 20.03 -3.43 -2.14
CA GLU A 45 20.48 -4.56 -2.95
C GLU A 45 21.62 -5.36 -2.30
N ALA A 46 22.61 -4.65 -1.76
CA ALA A 46 23.72 -5.25 -1.04
C ALA A 46 23.26 -5.94 0.26
N ASP A 47 22.35 -5.30 1.00
CA ASP A 47 21.77 -5.84 2.24
C ASP A 47 20.90 -7.07 1.98
N ILE A 48 20.16 -7.11 0.87
CA ILE A 48 19.36 -8.27 0.46
C ILE A 48 20.28 -9.48 0.24
N ARG A 49 21.41 -9.28 -0.45
CA ARG A 49 22.37 -10.36 -0.71
C ARG A 49 23.02 -10.90 0.56
N SER A 50 23.35 -10.02 1.51
CA SER A 50 24.06 -10.41 2.75
C SER A 50 23.12 -10.90 3.84
N THR A 51 21.96 -10.28 4.00
CA THR A 51 21.01 -10.50 5.11
C THR A 51 19.89 -11.46 4.75
N CYS A 52 19.48 -11.49 3.47
CA CYS A 52 18.35 -12.28 2.98
C CYS A 52 18.74 -13.27 1.87
N PRO A 53 19.81 -14.09 2.06
CA PRO A 53 20.23 -15.03 1.03
C PRO A 53 19.13 -16.07 0.74
N GLY A 54 18.88 -16.32 -0.54
CA GLY A 54 17.87 -17.31 -0.99
C GLY A 54 16.42 -16.84 -0.93
N VAL A 55 16.12 -15.61 -0.48
CA VAL A 55 14.75 -15.07 -0.54
C VAL A 55 14.40 -14.74 -1.99
N GLN A 56 13.44 -15.46 -2.55
CA GLN A 56 13.01 -15.23 -3.92
C GLN A 56 12.28 -13.88 -4.05
N PRO A 57 12.56 -13.12 -5.13
CA PRO A 57 11.89 -11.86 -5.39
C PRO A 57 10.38 -12.02 -5.62
N GLY A 58 9.64 -10.93 -5.41
CA GLY A 58 8.19 -10.87 -5.61
C GLY A 58 7.37 -11.09 -4.32
N GLY A 59 6.11 -10.67 -4.37
CA GLY A 59 5.15 -10.85 -3.27
C GLY A 59 5.56 -10.23 -1.93
N GLY A 60 6.40 -9.19 -1.93
CA GLY A 60 6.85 -8.53 -0.70
C GLY A 60 7.81 -9.34 0.19
N ARG A 61 8.21 -10.56 -0.20
CA ARG A 61 9.04 -11.45 0.64
C ARG A 61 10.37 -10.83 1.09
N ILE A 62 11.07 -10.17 0.16
CA ILE A 62 12.34 -9.48 0.46
C ILE A 62 12.13 -8.36 1.49
N LEU A 63 11.08 -7.56 1.34
CA LEU A 63 10.74 -6.50 2.29
C LEU A 63 10.46 -7.08 3.68
N GLN A 64 9.80 -8.23 3.75
CA GLN A 64 9.50 -8.92 5.00
C GLN A 64 10.79 -9.39 5.69
N CYS A 65 11.73 -9.97 4.95
CA CYS A 65 13.02 -10.38 5.48
C CYS A 65 13.84 -9.20 6.01
N ILE A 66 13.89 -8.10 5.25
CA ILE A 66 14.57 -6.86 5.67
C ILE A 66 13.94 -6.28 6.94
N LYS A 67 12.61 -6.22 7.00
CA LYS A 67 11.88 -5.74 8.18
C LYS A 67 12.11 -6.60 9.43
N ALA A 68 12.36 -7.89 9.25
CA ALA A 68 12.70 -8.79 10.35
C ALA A 68 14.15 -8.64 10.83
N ASN A 69 15.01 -7.98 10.05
CA ASN A 69 16.45 -7.82 10.34
C ASN A 69 16.90 -6.34 10.26
N PRO A 70 16.24 -5.41 10.98
CA PRO A 70 16.53 -3.98 10.87
C PRO A 70 17.94 -3.59 11.33
N ASP A 71 18.60 -4.42 12.14
CA ASP A 71 19.96 -4.17 12.63
C ASP A 71 21.05 -4.68 11.69
N LYS A 72 20.69 -5.53 10.71
CA LYS A 72 21.63 -6.13 9.76
C LYS A 72 21.68 -5.43 8.39
N ILE A 73 20.85 -4.40 8.22
CA ILE A 73 20.79 -3.61 6.99
C ILE A 73 21.48 -2.26 7.15
N SER A 74 22.05 -1.77 6.06
CA SER A 74 22.70 -0.48 5.99
C SER A 74 21.74 0.69 6.23
N GLN A 75 22.27 1.81 6.71
CA GLN A 75 21.49 3.05 6.88
C GLN A 75 20.72 3.50 5.61
N PRO A 76 21.32 3.51 4.40
CA PRO A 76 20.58 3.91 3.20
C PRO A 76 19.39 3.00 2.90
N CYS A 77 19.47 1.70 3.21
CA CYS A 77 18.32 0.80 3.09
C CYS A 77 17.22 1.16 4.11
N LYS A 78 17.58 1.47 5.36
CA LYS A 78 16.61 1.94 6.37
C LYS A 78 15.89 3.21 5.90
N ASP A 79 16.65 4.18 5.40
CA ASP A 79 16.12 5.47 4.95
C ASP A 79 15.17 5.28 3.76
N ALA A 80 15.49 4.38 2.83
CA ALA A 80 14.62 4.05 1.69
C ALA A 80 13.28 3.42 2.13
N LEU A 81 13.29 2.55 3.15
CA LEU A 81 12.07 1.95 3.70
C LEU A 81 11.17 3.01 4.37
N VAL A 82 11.78 3.96 5.08
CA VAL A 82 11.07 5.07 5.74
C VAL A 82 10.51 6.03 4.70
N ALA A 83 11.31 6.42 3.71
CA ALA A 83 10.87 7.30 2.62
C ALA A 83 9.70 6.73 1.83
N ALA A 84 9.68 5.40 1.66
CA ALA A 84 8.60 4.69 0.99
C ALA A 84 7.37 4.41 1.88
N LYS A 85 7.42 4.75 3.18
CA LYS A 85 6.33 4.51 4.16
C LYS A 85 5.78 3.08 4.11
N VAL A 86 6.67 2.09 3.97
CA VAL A 86 6.26 0.69 3.75
C VAL A 86 5.55 0.14 4.99
N THR A 87 4.22 0.10 4.97
CA THR A 87 3.42 -0.58 6.00
C THR A 87 3.18 -2.05 5.64
N PRO A 88 2.94 -2.95 6.61
CA PRO A 88 2.64 -4.37 6.34
C PRO A 88 1.46 -4.57 5.38
N ALA A 89 0.49 -3.65 5.38
CA ALA A 89 -0.70 -3.70 4.53
C ALA A 89 -0.40 -3.50 3.03
N GLN A 90 0.71 -2.84 2.69
CA GLN A 90 1.10 -2.55 1.30
C GLN A 90 1.92 -3.69 0.67
N ALA A 91 2.20 -4.77 1.42
CA ALA A 91 2.99 -5.90 0.96
C ALA A 91 2.18 -6.96 0.18
N ALA A 92 0.85 -6.81 0.02
CA ALA A 92 0.01 -7.74 -0.74
C ALA A 92 -1.11 -7.05 -1.57
N PRO A 93 -1.50 -7.55 -2.77
CA PRO A 93 -0.81 -8.50 -3.65
C PRO A 93 -0.43 -7.91 -5.02
N ALA A 94 0.56 -8.57 -5.63
CA ALA A 94 0.77 -8.60 -7.07
C ALA A 94 -0.31 -9.50 -7.70
N GLN A 95 -1.02 -8.95 -8.68
CA GLN A 95 -1.69 -9.71 -9.74
C GLN A 95 -0.80 -9.66 -10.97
#